data_AF-A0A239M5D8-F1
#
_entry.id   AF-A0A239M5D8-F1
#
_cell.length_a   1.000
_cell.length_b   1.000
_cell.length_c   1.000
_cell.angle_alpha   90.00
_cell.angle_beta   90.00
_cell.angle_gamma   90.00
#
_symmetry.space_group_name_H-M   'P 1'
#
loop_
_entity.id
_entity.type
_entity.pdbx_description
1 polymer ?
#
loop_
_entity_poly.entity_id
_entity_poly.type
_entity_poly.pdbx_seq_one_letter_code
_entity_poly.pdbx_strand_id
1 'polypeptide(L)'
;MFAYSIFWTGIALGLAGLGFAQPWVAAAGLAVAGAAGLALRPRAALPAEPAATAAEAPAAVDCQPLLHAVLPAWQQNLEQVRKLLAGNVGELFSRFAALAERLQQTLARSESVTGGEGLGHDLRQAQQRLHEVTEAFHAASVRKNELLGTIGNLSGYASELQGMSKHVQDIASQTNLLALNAAIEAARAGEYGRGFSVVADEVRKLSKLSADTGQRMVEKVGEINQAIHATVTAAQELSSREEDNLDYLDGVAADILQNLSRNLAALTASAAELQQDTRVTQADIQEIIVGLQFQDRSDQILDHLQGDIGRLHQAVASGDAALAQPQRWLGEMRRQFTTDEERSARPASRGAASDVTFF
;
A
#
# COMPACT_ATOMS: atom_id res chain seq x y z
N MET A 1 -50.32 41.88 -15.88
CA MET A 1 -49.50 40.67 -16.03
C MET A 1 -50.28 39.37 -15.79
N PHE A 2 -51.07 39.23 -14.71
CA PHE A 2 -51.79 37.99 -14.41
C PHE A 2 -52.75 37.48 -15.51
N ALA A 3 -53.54 38.36 -16.15
CA ALA A 3 -54.45 37.97 -17.22
C ALA A 3 -53.73 37.42 -18.47
N TYR A 4 -52.50 37.89 -18.73
CA TYR A 4 -51.68 37.42 -19.85
C TYR A 4 -51.10 36.02 -19.59
N SER A 5 -50.70 35.75 -18.35
CA SER A 5 -50.26 34.41 -17.92
C SER A 5 -51.40 33.39 -17.96
N ILE A 6 -52.61 33.79 -17.54
CA ILE A 6 -53.82 32.95 -17.58
C ILE A 6 -54.23 32.64 -19.03
N PHE A 7 -54.06 33.59 -19.96
CA PHE A 7 -54.34 33.38 -21.37
C PHE A 7 -53.39 32.34 -22.02
N TRP A 8 -52.08 32.45 -21.78
CA TRP A 8 -51.10 31.50 -22.32
C TRP A 8 -51.19 30.10 -21.71
N THR A 9 -51.49 30.02 -20.41
CA THR A 9 -51.73 28.73 -19.75
C THR A 9 -53.01 28.05 -20.25
N GLY A 10 -54.08 28.81 -20.52
CA GLY A 10 -55.30 28.28 -21.14
C GLY A 10 -55.07 27.71 -22.54
N ILE A 11 -54.27 28.39 -23.37
CA ILE A 11 -53.89 27.91 -24.71
C ILE A 11 -53.04 26.64 -24.63
N ALA A 12 -52.05 26.60 -23.74
CA ALA A 12 -51.21 25.41 -23.54
C ALA A 12 -52.04 24.20 -23.08
N LEU A 13 -53.00 24.42 -22.17
CA LEU A 13 -53.91 23.37 -21.69
C LEU A 13 -54.84 22.85 -22.81
N GLY A 14 -55.34 23.75 -23.66
CA GLY A 14 -56.18 23.38 -24.81
C GLY A 14 -55.43 22.54 -25.85
N LEU A 15 -54.18 22.92 -26.16
CA LEU A 15 -53.32 22.18 -27.09
C LEU A 15 -52.92 20.81 -26.52
N ALA A 16 -52.63 20.72 -25.22
CA ALA A 16 -52.39 19.44 -24.56
C ALA A 16 -53.62 18.52 -24.61
N GLY A 17 -54.83 19.06 -24.41
CA GLY A 17 -56.07 18.30 -24.52
C GLY A 17 -56.32 17.71 -25.92
N LEU A 18 -55.94 18.43 -26.97
CA LEU A 18 -55.97 17.95 -28.37
C LEU A 18 -54.94 16.85 -28.63
N GLY A 19 -53.73 16.96 -28.05
CA GLY A 19 -52.67 15.95 -28.21
C GLY A 19 -52.97 14.61 -27.54
N PHE A 20 -53.74 14.60 -26.45
CA PHE A 20 -54.11 13.39 -25.70
C PHE A 20 -55.53 12.86 -26.01
N ALA A 21 -56.19 13.37 -27.06
CA ALA A 21 -57.53 12.97 -27.48
C ALA A 21 -58.61 13.07 -26.37
N GLN A 22 -58.49 14.07 -25.50
CA GLN A 22 -59.44 14.35 -24.40
C GLN A 22 -60.26 15.61 -24.72
N PRO A 23 -61.44 15.48 -25.36
CA PRO A 23 -62.17 16.62 -25.92
C PRO A 23 -62.68 17.60 -24.85
N TRP A 24 -62.92 17.13 -23.63
CA TRP A 24 -63.42 17.97 -22.53
C TRP A 24 -62.33 18.89 -21.98
N VAL A 25 -61.06 18.44 -22.00
CA VAL A 25 -59.90 19.23 -21.59
C VAL A 25 -59.57 20.30 -22.62
N ALA A 26 -59.68 19.96 -23.92
CA ALA A 26 -59.55 20.92 -25.00
C ALA A 26 -60.63 22.02 -24.93
N ALA A 27 -61.88 21.65 -24.65
CA ALA A 27 -62.99 22.59 -24.47
C ALA A 27 -62.79 23.49 -23.24
N ALA A 28 -62.29 22.94 -22.12
CA ALA A 28 -61.99 23.71 -20.92
C ALA A 28 -60.85 24.72 -21.14
N GLY A 29 -59.77 24.32 -21.84
CA GLY A 29 -58.65 25.21 -22.18
C GLY A 29 -59.08 26.38 -23.08
N LEU A 30 -59.90 26.12 -24.10
CA LEU A 30 -60.47 27.14 -24.97
C LEU A 30 -61.42 28.10 -24.23
N ALA A 31 -62.22 27.59 -23.29
CA ALA A 31 -63.10 28.43 -22.47
C ALA A 31 -62.31 29.39 -21.56
N VAL A 32 -61.22 28.91 -20.95
CA VAL A 32 -60.34 29.73 -20.11
C VAL A 32 -59.61 30.80 -20.92
N ALA A 33 -59.09 30.45 -22.11
CA ALA A 33 -58.47 31.40 -23.01
C ALA A 33 -59.47 32.45 -23.53
N GLY A 34 -60.71 32.04 -23.84
CA GLY A 34 -61.80 32.93 -24.26
C GLY A 34 -62.24 33.90 -23.16
N ALA A 35 -62.37 33.43 -21.92
CA ALA A 35 -62.71 34.26 -20.77
C ALA A 35 -61.60 35.27 -20.44
N ALA A 36 -60.33 34.85 -20.51
CA ALA A 36 -59.19 35.75 -20.35
C ALA A 36 -59.10 36.79 -21.48
N GLY A 37 -59.42 36.40 -22.72
CA GLY A 37 -59.47 37.30 -23.88
C GLY A 37 -60.58 38.36 -23.78
N LEU A 38 -61.73 38.01 -23.21
CA LEU A 38 -62.80 38.98 -22.90
C LEU A 38 -62.41 39.96 -21.79
N ALA A 39 -61.64 39.51 -20.80
CA ALA A 39 -61.08 40.36 -19.74
C ALA A 39 -59.93 41.28 -20.24
N LEU A 40 -59.30 40.93 -21.35
CA LEU A 40 -58.26 41.70 -22.04
C LEU A 40 -58.82 42.66 -23.10
N ARG A 41 -60.15 42.78 -23.25
CA ARG A 41 -60.73 43.84 -24.08
C ARG A 41 -60.21 45.20 -23.60
N PRO A 42 -59.75 46.07 -24.51
CA PRO A 42 -59.40 47.43 -24.11
C PRO A 42 -60.64 48.05 -23.49
N ARG A 43 -60.58 48.34 -22.20
CA ARG A 43 -61.63 49.12 -21.52
C ARG A 43 -61.76 50.41 -22.32
N ALA A 44 -62.96 50.65 -22.87
CA ALA A 44 -63.29 51.94 -23.44
C ALA A 44 -62.91 53.01 -22.41
N ALA A 45 -62.17 54.02 -22.85
CA ALA A 45 -61.78 55.13 -22.00
C ALA A 45 -63.06 55.71 -21.38
N LEU A 46 -63.17 55.61 -20.06
CA LEU A 46 -64.19 56.34 -19.32
C LEU A 46 -64.00 57.82 -19.66
N PRO A 47 -65.08 58.57 -19.95
CA PRO A 47 -64.95 60.01 -20.13
C PRO A 47 -64.31 60.60 -18.87
N ALA A 48 -63.32 61.46 -19.08
CA ALA A 48 -62.59 62.11 -18.00
C ALA A 48 -63.58 62.82 -17.05
N GLU A 49 -63.71 62.31 -15.84
CA GLU A 49 -64.29 63.08 -14.74
C GLU A 49 -63.38 64.29 -14.47
N PRO A 50 -63.93 65.50 -14.33
CA PRO A 50 -63.15 66.67 -13.99
C PRO A 50 -62.56 66.50 -12.59
N ALA A 51 -61.23 66.65 -12.52
CA ALA A 51 -60.39 66.79 -11.34
C ALA A 51 -61.13 66.74 -9.99
N ALA A 52 -61.19 65.54 -9.40
CA ALA A 52 -61.44 65.42 -7.97
C ALA A 52 -60.28 66.11 -7.24
N THR A 53 -60.64 67.14 -6.48
CA THR A 53 -59.80 67.87 -5.54
C THR A 53 -59.00 66.92 -4.66
N ALA A 54 -57.74 67.31 -4.42
CA ALA A 54 -56.76 66.65 -3.58
C ALA A 54 -57.38 65.92 -2.37
N ALA A 55 -57.51 64.60 -2.48
CA ALA A 55 -57.62 63.74 -1.31
C ALA A 55 -56.20 63.62 -0.73
N GLU A 56 -56.06 63.99 0.54
CA GLU A 56 -54.84 63.92 1.32
C GLU A 56 -54.10 62.60 1.08
N ALA A 57 -52.81 62.71 0.73
CA ALA A 57 -51.90 61.56 0.79
C ALA A 57 -51.97 60.96 2.21
N PRO A 58 -52.04 59.62 2.38
CA PRO A 58 -51.93 59.03 3.70
C PRO A 58 -50.64 59.56 4.34
N ALA A 59 -50.76 60.12 5.55
CA ALA A 59 -49.64 60.70 6.28
C ALA A 59 -48.44 59.76 6.22
N ALA A 60 -47.27 60.28 5.81
CA ALA A 60 -46.05 59.51 5.70
C ALA A 60 -45.78 58.81 7.05
N VAL A 61 -45.80 57.47 7.05
CA VAL A 61 -45.45 56.68 8.22
C VAL A 61 -43.99 57.01 8.56
N ASP A 62 -43.74 57.47 9.79
CA ASP A 62 -42.39 57.75 10.26
C ASP A 62 -41.64 56.42 10.48
N CYS A 63 -40.81 56.05 9.50
CA CYS A 63 -39.99 54.84 9.54
C CYS A 63 -38.66 55.05 10.29
N GLN A 64 -38.35 56.27 10.74
CA GLN A 64 -37.09 56.60 11.42
C GLN A 64 -36.82 55.74 12.67
N PRO A 65 -37.77 55.51 13.60
CA PRO A 65 -37.53 54.67 14.78
C PRO A 65 -37.28 53.19 14.41
N LEU A 66 -37.95 52.68 13.37
CA LEU A 66 -37.72 51.33 12.87
C LEU A 66 -36.33 51.19 12.25
N LEU A 67 -35.91 52.15 11.43
CA LEU A 67 -34.58 52.16 10.80
C LEU A 67 -33.46 52.27 11.84
N HIS A 68 -33.66 53.06 12.91
CA HIS A 68 -32.72 53.13 14.03
C HIS A 68 -32.55 51.81 14.80
N ALA A 69 -33.59 50.97 14.87
CA ALA A 69 -33.50 49.66 15.51
C ALA A 69 -32.93 48.59 14.57
N VAL A 70 -33.33 48.61 13.29
CA VAL A 70 -33.01 47.55 12.32
C VAL A 70 -31.60 47.68 11.75
N LEU A 71 -31.12 48.91 11.45
CA LEU A 71 -29.81 49.09 10.82
C LEU A 71 -28.66 48.60 11.72
N PRO A 72 -28.59 48.92 13.04
CA PRO A 72 -27.58 48.35 13.92
C PRO A 72 -27.68 46.83 14.06
N ALA A 73 -28.90 46.28 14.10
CA ALA A 73 -29.11 44.84 14.14
C ALA A 73 -28.58 44.13 12.88
N TRP A 74 -28.78 44.73 11.69
CA TRP A 74 -28.21 44.22 10.44
C TRP A 74 -26.70 44.34 10.38
N GLN A 75 -26.11 45.43 10.90
CA GLN A 75 -24.65 45.56 11.02
C GLN A 75 -24.08 44.45 11.90
N GLN A 76 -24.68 44.20 13.07
CA GLN A 76 -24.22 43.17 13.99
C GLN A 76 -24.34 41.76 13.38
N ASN A 77 -25.44 41.47 12.67
CA ASN A 77 -25.62 40.20 11.97
C ASN A 77 -24.60 40.01 10.83
N LEU A 78 -24.34 41.05 10.02
CA LEU A 78 -23.33 40.99 8.97
C LEU A 78 -21.92 40.80 9.54
N GLU A 79 -21.59 41.46 10.65
CA GLU A 79 -20.32 41.28 11.34
C GLU A 79 -20.16 39.85 11.88
N GLN A 80 -21.22 39.27 12.44
CA GLN A 80 -21.23 37.86 12.86
C GLN A 80 -21.02 36.90 11.68
N VAL A 81 -21.74 37.10 10.58
CA VAL A 81 -21.61 36.27 9.36
C VAL A 81 -20.19 36.36 8.79
N ARG A 82 -19.62 37.57 8.73
CA ARG A 82 -18.24 37.78 8.27
C ARG A 82 -17.23 37.06 9.16
N LYS A 83 -17.33 37.20 10.50
CA LYS A 83 -16.44 36.49 11.44
C LYS A 83 -16.56 34.97 11.30
N LEU A 84 -17.77 34.44 11.15
CA LEU A 84 -18.01 33.02 10.96
C LEU A 84 -17.39 32.51 9.65
N LEU A 85 -17.59 33.22 8.54
CA LEU A 85 -17.02 32.87 7.24
C LEU A 85 -15.50 32.90 7.28
N ALA A 86 -14.89 33.98 7.79
CA ALA A 86 -13.44 34.10 7.90
C ALA A 86 -12.84 33.00 8.79
N GLY A 87 -13.49 32.67 9.91
CA GLY A 87 -13.07 31.59 10.79
C GLY A 87 -13.12 30.21 10.11
N ASN A 88 -14.27 29.88 9.49
CA ASN A 88 -14.46 28.59 8.82
C ASN A 88 -13.50 28.40 7.63
N VAL A 89 -13.25 29.45 6.84
CA VAL A 89 -12.33 29.34 5.71
C VAL A 89 -10.87 29.28 6.17
N GLY A 90 -10.50 30.05 7.20
CA GLY A 90 -9.17 29.93 7.81
C GLY A 90 -8.88 28.53 8.34
N GLU A 91 -9.88 27.89 8.96
CA GLU A 91 -9.77 26.48 9.40
C GLU A 91 -9.63 25.52 8.22
N LEU A 92 -10.42 25.69 7.16
CA LEU A 92 -10.30 24.89 5.93
C LEU A 92 -8.90 25.03 5.31
N PHE A 93 -8.36 26.24 5.21
CA PHE A 93 -7.02 26.49 4.68
C PHE A 93 -5.95 25.75 5.49
N SER A 94 -6.01 25.84 6.82
CA SER A 94 -5.08 25.13 7.70
C SER A 94 -5.16 23.61 7.52
N ARG A 95 -6.38 23.06 7.38
CA ARG A 95 -6.58 21.62 7.12
C ARG A 95 -6.02 21.20 5.76
N PHE A 96 -6.22 21.99 4.71
CA PHE A 96 -5.65 21.71 3.38
C PHE A 96 -4.12 21.78 3.38
N ALA A 97 -3.53 22.77 4.04
CA ALA A 97 -2.08 22.88 4.17
C ALA A 97 -1.47 21.67 4.90
N ALA A 98 -2.08 21.25 6.01
CA ALA A 98 -1.66 20.05 6.75
C ALA A 98 -1.80 18.77 5.90
N LEU A 99 -2.85 18.68 5.07
CA LEU A 99 -3.07 17.54 4.18
C LEU A 99 -2.02 17.51 3.07
N ALA A 100 -1.67 18.65 2.47
CA ALA A 100 -0.59 18.76 1.48
C ALA A 100 0.76 18.33 2.05
N GLU A 101 1.11 18.76 3.27
CA GLU A 101 2.35 18.35 3.94
C GLU A 101 2.39 16.83 4.18
N ARG A 102 1.27 16.26 4.65
CA ARG A 102 1.15 14.81 4.89
C ARG A 102 1.26 14.00 3.60
N LEU A 103 0.71 14.49 2.49
CA LEU A 103 0.86 13.88 1.17
C LEU A 103 2.32 13.90 0.70
N GLN A 104 3.03 15.02 0.89
CA GLN A 104 4.44 15.15 0.53
C GLN A 104 5.32 14.19 1.34
N GLN A 105 5.08 14.06 2.64
CA GLN A 105 5.75 13.06 3.49
C GLN A 105 5.45 11.62 3.05
N THR A 106 4.21 11.34 2.63
CA THR A 106 3.81 10.03 2.13
C THR A 106 4.53 9.69 0.83
N LEU A 107 4.67 10.67 -0.08
CA LEU A 107 5.40 10.52 -1.33
C LEU A 107 6.88 10.20 -1.09
N ALA A 108 7.56 10.94 -0.21
CA ALA A 108 8.96 10.71 0.13
C ALA A 108 9.20 9.33 0.75
N ARG A 109 8.28 8.87 1.62
CA ARG A 109 8.33 7.51 2.17
C ARG A 109 8.10 6.45 1.09
N SER A 110 7.15 6.67 0.19
CA SER A 110 6.90 5.76 -0.93
C SER A 110 8.13 5.64 -1.83
N GLU A 111 8.76 6.77 -2.18
CA GLU A 111 9.99 6.80 -2.99
C GLU A 111 11.15 6.04 -2.34
N SER A 112 11.29 6.12 -1.00
CA SER A 112 12.33 5.36 -0.28
C SER A 112 12.13 3.85 -0.35
N VAL A 113 10.87 3.38 -0.39
CA VAL A 113 10.53 1.95 -0.50
C VAL A 113 10.65 1.47 -1.95
N THR A 114 10.24 2.30 -2.91
CA THR A 114 10.30 1.97 -4.35
C THR A 114 11.64 2.27 -5.00
N GLY A 115 12.56 2.96 -4.31
CA GLY A 115 13.88 3.34 -4.81
C GLY A 115 14.74 2.16 -5.30
N GLY A 116 14.22 0.93 -5.22
CA GLY A 116 14.63 -0.21 -6.02
C GLY A 116 15.91 -0.88 -5.53
N GLU A 117 16.80 -0.11 -4.90
CA GLU A 117 18.08 -0.59 -4.44
C GLU A 117 17.95 -1.60 -3.29
N GLY A 118 17.11 -1.33 -2.29
CA GLY A 118 17.00 -2.22 -1.12
C GLY A 118 16.34 -3.57 -1.42
N LEU A 119 15.08 -3.55 -1.87
CA LEU A 119 14.29 -4.78 -2.05
C LEU A 119 14.83 -5.69 -3.17
N GLY A 120 15.30 -5.10 -4.27
CA GLY A 120 15.89 -5.86 -5.37
C GLY A 120 17.30 -6.38 -5.06
N HIS A 121 18.05 -5.72 -4.18
CA HIS A 121 19.32 -6.23 -3.66
C HIS A 121 19.07 -7.43 -2.73
N ASP A 122 18.12 -7.33 -1.81
CA ASP A 122 17.85 -8.39 -0.83
C ASP A 122 17.38 -9.68 -1.50
N LEU A 123 16.55 -9.59 -2.55
CA LEU A 123 16.15 -10.75 -3.34
C LEU A 123 17.35 -11.40 -4.05
N ARG A 124 18.22 -10.59 -4.69
CA ARG A 124 19.42 -11.11 -5.36
C ARG A 124 20.40 -11.73 -4.36
N GLN A 125 20.55 -11.14 -3.18
CA GLN A 125 21.37 -11.68 -2.11
C GLN A 125 20.80 -13.00 -1.58
N ALA A 126 19.48 -13.09 -1.40
CA ALA A 126 18.82 -14.33 -1.01
C ALA A 126 19.04 -15.43 -2.06
N GLN A 127 18.89 -15.11 -3.34
CA GLN A 127 19.17 -16.03 -4.45
C GLN A 127 20.63 -16.51 -4.45
N GLN A 128 21.58 -15.60 -4.25
CA GLN A 128 23.01 -15.97 -4.21
C GLN A 128 23.32 -16.89 -3.03
N ARG A 129 22.80 -16.58 -1.83
CA ARG A 129 23.00 -17.43 -0.64
C ARG A 129 22.40 -18.82 -0.81
N LEU A 130 21.23 -18.91 -1.45
CA LEU A 130 20.62 -20.22 -1.76
C LEU A 130 21.51 -21.03 -2.70
N HIS A 131 22.05 -20.39 -3.74
CA HIS A 131 22.98 -21.04 -4.66
C HIS A 131 24.26 -21.53 -3.96
N GLU A 132 24.85 -20.70 -3.08
CA GLU A 132 26.01 -21.08 -2.27
C GLU A 132 25.74 -22.30 -1.37
N VAL A 133 24.52 -22.40 -0.82
CA VAL A 133 24.11 -23.58 -0.03
C VAL A 133 24.02 -24.83 -0.89
N THR A 134 23.40 -24.76 -2.08
CA THR A 134 23.31 -25.90 -3.01
C THR A 134 24.71 -26.36 -3.45
N GLU A 135 25.62 -25.44 -3.78
CA GLU A 135 27.01 -25.77 -4.10
C GLU A 135 27.74 -26.45 -2.93
N ALA A 136 27.54 -25.97 -1.70
CA ALA A 136 28.14 -26.56 -0.51
C ALA A 136 27.68 -28.01 -0.28
N PHE A 137 26.40 -28.30 -0.53
CA PHE A 137 25.86 -29.67 -0.47
C PHE A 137 26.46 -30.57 -1.56
N HIS A 138 26.55 -30.10 -2.81
CA HIS A 138 27.23 -30.87 -3.86
C HIS A 138 28.69 -31.19 -3.50
N ALA A 139 29.43 -30.21 -2.99
CA ALA A 139 30.81 -30.43 -2.54
C ALA A 139 30.90 -31.42 -1.37
N ALA A 140 29.94 -31.41 -0.44
CA ALA A 140 29.84 -32.39 0.64
C ALA A 140 29.58 -33.81 0.09
N SER A 141 28.68 -33.95 -0.88
CA SER A 141 28.37 -35.22 -1.54
C SER A 141 29.59 -35.83 -2.24
N VAL A 142 30.37 -35.01 -2.95
CA VAL A 142 31.64 -35.45 -3.59
C VAL A 142 32.62 -35.97 -2.54
N ARG A 143 32.88 -35.21 -1.47
CA ARG A 143 33.80 -35.63 -0.38
C ARG A 143 33.35 -36.92 0.31
N LYS A 144 32.04 -37.10 0.49
CA LYS A 144 31.48 -38.34 1.04
C LYS A 144 31.73 -39.53 0.10
N ASN A 145 31.57 -39.36 -1.21
CA ASN A 145 31.87 -40.43 -2.18
C ASN A 145 33.35 -40.84 -2.16
N GLU A 146 34.27 -39.88 -2.01
CA GLU A 146 35.69 -40.16 -1.80
C GLU A 146 35.95 -40.94 -0.50
N LEU A 147 35.26 -40.56 0.59
CA LEU A 147 35.32 -41.27 1.87
C LEU A 147 34.82 -42.72 1.73
N LEU A 148 33.72 -42.93 1.01
CA LEU A 148 33.20 -44.28 0.73
C LEU A 148 34.17 -45.13 -0.09
N GLY A 149 34.86 -44.54 -1.07
CA GLY A 149 35.94 -45.21 -1.80
C GLY A 149 37.09 -45.65 -0.86
N THR A 150 37.47 -44.79 0.08
CA THR A 150 38.52 -45.10 1.08
C THR A 150 38.08 -46.22 2.03
N ILE A 151 36.80 -46.24 2.44
CA ILE A 151 36.21 -47.33 3.23
C ILE A 151 36.17 -48.64 2.43
N GLY A 152 35.91 -48.57 1.13
CA GLY A 152 36.01 -49.73 0.24
C GLY A 152 37.41 -50.36 0.26
N ASN A 153 38.47 -49.54 0.22
CA ASN A 153 39.84 -50.03 0.33
C ASN A 153 40.11 -50.69 1.69
N LEU A 154 39.59 -50.12 2.79
CA LEU A 154 39.67 -50.71 4.14
C LEU A 154 39.01 -52.09 4.20
N SER A 155 37.88 -52.29 3.51
CA SER A 155 37.24 -53.61 3.39
C SER A 155 38.15 -54.63 2.70
N GLY A 156 38.85 -54.20 1.65
CA GLY A 156 39.87 -55.02 0.96
C GLY A 156 41.00 -55.44 1.91
N TYR A 157 41.59 -54.49 2.63
CA TYR A 157 42.65 -54.78 3.60
C TYR A 157 42.19 -55.69 4.74
N ALA A 158 40.96 -55.51 5.23
CA ALA A 158 40.40 -56.40 6.24
C ALA A 158 40.23 -57.83 5.69
N SER A 159 39.77 -58.00 4.45
CA SER A 159 39.69 -59.33 3.81
C SER A 159 41.07 -59.99 3.67
N GLU A 160 42.11 -59.23 3.30
CA GLU A 160 43.48 -59.73 3.24
C GLU A 160 44.00 -60.17 4.62
N LEU A 161 43.78 -59.36 5.66
CA LEU A 161 44.15 -59.69 7.04
C LEU A 161 43.43 -60.94 7.56
N GLN A 162 42.17 -61.15 7.16
CA GLN A 162 41.42 -62.36 7.49
C GLN A 162 42.09 -63.60 6.87
N GLY A 163 42.49 -63.50 5.60
CA GLY A 163 43.27 -64.53 4.92
C GLY A 163 44.57 -64.83 5.65
N MET A 164 45.39 -63.80 5.92
CA MET A 164 46.65 -63.94 6.65
C MET A 164 46.47 -64.60 8.03
N SER A 165 45.43 -64.22 8.78
CA SER A 165 45.13 -64.80 10.09
C SER A 165 44.80 -66.29 10.01
N LYS A 166 44.08 -66.70 8.95
CA LYS A 166 43.81 -68.11 8.67
C LYS A 166 45.08 -68.88 8.31
N HIS A 167 45.96 -68.30 7.48
CA HIS A 167 47.25 -68.88 7.17
C HIS A 167 48.12 -69.09 8.43
N VAL A 168 48.13 -68.13 9.37
CA VAL A 168 48.82 -68.28 10.67
C VAL A 168 48.24 -69.45 11.46
N GLN A 169 46.92 -69.60 11.50
CA GLN A 169 46.25 -70.71 12.19
C GLN A 169 46.60 -72.07 11.55
N ASP A 170 46.65 -72.14 10.23
CA ASP A 170 47.03 -73.35 9.49
C ASP A 170 48.49 -73.74 9.76
N ILE A 171 49.41 -72.78 9.71
CA ILE A 171 50.84 -72.99 10.04
C ILE A 171 51.00 -73.46 11.49
N ALA A 172 50.28 -72.81 12.41
CA ALA A 172 50.29 -73.18 13.83
C ALA A 172 49.78 -74.62 14.06
N SER A 173 48.73 -75.03 13.36
CA SER A 173 48.19 -76.39 13.42
C SER A 173 49.19 -77.42 12.88
N GLN A 174 49.82 -77.14 11.73
CA GLN A 174 50.85 -78.00 11.15
C GLN A 174 52.08 -78.11 12.06
N THR A 175 52.53 -77.00 12.65
CA THR A 175 53.67 -76.98 13.58
C THR A 175 53.36 -77.75 14.85
N ASN A 176 52.12 -77.66 15.36
CA ASN A 176 51.66 -78.45 16.49
C ASN A 176 51.66 -79.97 16.17
N LEU A 177 51.28 -80.38 14.95
CA LEU A 177 51.36 -81.78 14.53
C LEU A 177 52.81 -82.27 14.38
N LEU A 178 53.70 -81.44 13.82
CA LEU A 178 55.14 -81.73 13.73
C LEU A 178 55.76 -81.88 15.12
N ALA A 179 55.46 -80.96 16.04
CA ALA A 179 55.93 -81.01 17.41
C ALA A 179 55.41 -82.24 18.17
N LEU A 180 54.15 -82.63 17.92
CA LEU A 180 53.59 -83.86 18.48
C LEU A 180 54.34 -85.10 18.00
N ASN A 181 54.62 -85.20 16.69
CA ASN A 181 55.39 -86.32 16.13
C ASN A 181 56.81 -86.35 16.71
N ALA A 182 57.46 -85.19 16.88
CA ALA A 182 58.77 -85.09 17.49
C ALA A 182 58.76 -85.51 18.97
N ALA A 183 57.74 -85.14 19.74
CA ALA A 183 57.59 -85.56 21.13
C ALA A 183 57.39 -87.08 21.25
N ILE A 184 56.62 -87.69 20.35
CA ILE A 184 56.43 -89.14 20.28
C ILE A 184 57.76 -89.85 20.00
N GLU A 185 58.54 -89.37 19.02
CA GLU A 185 59.81 -90.01 18.67
C GLU A 185 60.88 -89.79 19.76
N ALA A 186 60.87 -88.63 20.43
CA ALA A 186 61.71 -88.36 21.59
C ALA A 186 61.40 -89.31 22.77
N ALA A 187 60.11 -89.58 23.03
CA ALA A 187 59.70 -90.58 24.03
C ALA A 187 60.15 -92.00 23.63
N ARG A 188 60.10 -92.32 22.33
CA ARG A 188 60.52 -93.63 21.79
C ARG A 188 62.03 -93.86 21.92
N ALA A 189 62.85 -92.82 21.82
CA ALA A 189 64.30 -92.88 22.00
C ALA A 189 64.75 -93.03 23.48
N GLY A 190 63.83 -92.96 24.44
CA GLY A 190 64.10 -93.17 25.86
C GLY A 190 65.05 -92.11 26.47
N GLU A 191 66.08 -92.55 27.19
CA GLU A 191 67.05 -91.67 27.87
C GLU A 191 67.76 -90.71 26.90
N TYR A 192 68.06 -91.16 25.67
CA TYR A 192 68.73 -90.35 24.64
C TYR A 192 67.84 -89.24 24.05
N GLY A 193 66.51 -89.35 24.21
CA GLY A 193 65.53 -88.40 23.67
C GLY A 193 65.11 -87.28 24.63
N ARG A 194 65.54 -87.28 25.90
CA ARG A 194 65.07 -86.33 26.93
C ARG A 194 65.21 -84.86 26.52
N GLY A 195 66.35 -84.47 25.95
CA GLY A 195 66.57 -83.09 25.51
C GLY A 195 65.64 -82.67 24.36
N PHE A 196 65.39 -83.57 23.40
CA PHE A 196 64.46 -83.34 22.30
C PHE A 196 63.01 -83.28 22.77
N SER A 197 62.63 -84.05 23.79
CA SER A 197 61.28 -84.01 24.36
C SER A 197 60.93 -82.61 24.91
N VAL A 198 61.86 -81.98 25.63
CA VAL A 198 61.65 -80.64 26.20
C VAL A 198 61.46 -79.60 25.09
N VAL A 199 62.26 -79.67 24.02
CA VAL A 199 62.13 -78.77 22.86
C VAL A 199 60.79 -79.00 22.15
N ALA A 200 60.42 -80.26 21.92
CA ALA A 200 59.16 -80.61 21.26
C ALA A 200 57.94 -80.10 22.04
N ASP A 201 57.94 -80.21 23.37
CA ASP A 201 56.87 -79.69 24.22
C ASP A 201 56.77 -78.16 24.17
N GLU A 202 57.89 -77.44 24.17
CA GLU A 202 57.89 -75.97 24.06
C GLU A 202 57.40 -75.51 22.67
N VAL A 203 57.85 -76.16 21.59
CA VAL A 203 57.35 -75.88 20.23
C VAL A 203 55.85 -76.16 20.13
N ARG A 204 55.36 -77.24 20.75
CA ARG A 204 53.93 -77.57 20.79
C ARG A 204 53.13 -76.48 21.51
N LYS A 205 53.65 -75.98 22.64
CA LYS A 205 53.02 -74.89 23.41
C LYS A 205 52.98 -73.58 22.61
N LEU A 206 54.08 -73.20 21.97
CA LEU A 206 54.14 -72.01 21.11
C LEU A 206 53.19 -72.12 19.91
N SER A 207 53.10 -73.31 19.31
CA SER A 207 52.19 -73.57 18.19
C SER A 207 50.72 -73.41 18.62
N LYS A 208 50.33 -73.93 19.78
CA LYS A 208 48.97 -73.71 20.31
C LYS A 208 48.67 -72.23 20.57
N LEU A 209 49.64 -71.50 21.13
CA LEU A 209 49.48 -70.07 21.38
C LEU A 209 49.34 -69.27 20.07
N SER A 210 50.10 -69.63 19.02
CA SER A 210 49.94 -69.05 17.68
C SER A 210 48.57 -69.36 17.07
N ALA A 211 48.06 -70.59 17.25
CA ALA A 211 46.73 -70.96 16.75
C ALA A 211 45.61 -70.17 17.45
N ASP A 212 45.69 -70.01 18.77
CA ASP A 212 44.76 -69.19 19.56
C ASP A 212 44.82 -67.72 19.14
N THR A 213 46.03 -67.19 18.95
CA THR A 213 46.22 -65.81 18.48
C THR A 213 45.64 -65.62 17.07
N GLY A 214 45.90 -66.54 16.15
CA GLY A 214 45.33 -66.50 14.79
C GLY A 214 43.80 -66.53 14.80
N GLN A 215 43.19 -67.35 15.65
CA GLN A 215 41.73 -67.40 15.83
C GLN A 215 41.18 -66.04 16.32
N ARG A 216 41.81 -65.44 17.33
CA ARG A 216 41.41 -64.12 17.85
C ARG A 216 41.57 -63.02 16.79
N MET A 217 42.58 -63.12 15.92
CA MET A 217 42.75 -62.18 14.80
C MET A 217 41.60 -62.34 13.78
N VAL A 218 41.19 -63.56 13.45
CA VAL A 218 40.03 -63.81 12.56
C VAL A 218 38.76 -63.18 13.14
N GLU A 219 38.51 -63.36 14.45
CA GLU A 219 37.34 -62.77 15.12
C GLU A 219 37.36 -61.25 15.08
N LYS A 220 38.49 -60.62 15.40
CA LYS A 220 38.63 -59.16 15.36
C LYS A 220 38.52 -58.57 13.96
N VAL A 221 39.06 -59.24 12.96
CA VAL A 221 38.90 -58.82 11.57
C VAL A 221 37.42 -58.96 11.13
N GLY A 222 36.72 -59.99 11.60
CA GLY A 222 35.28 -60.15 11.40
C GLY A 222 34.46 -58.99 11.98
N GLU A 223 34.77 -58.57 13.21
CA GLU A 223 34.16 -57.38 13.84
C GLU A 223 34.42 -56.10 13.02
N ILE A 224 35.65 -55.91 12.53
CA ILE A 224 36.02 -54.76 11.68
C ILE A 224 35.22 -54.77 10.38
N ASN A 225 35.11 -55.92 9.70
CA ASN A 225 34.33 -56.03 8.47
C ASN A 225 32.84 -55.72 8.69
N GLN A 226 32.25 -56.15 9.81
CA GLN A 226 30.88 -55.77 10.16
C GLN A 226 30.72 -54.26 10.37
N ALA A 227 31.67 -53.62 11.08
CA ALA A 227 31.64 -52.17 11.29
C ALA A 227 31.78 -51.39 9.97
N ILE A 228 32.64 -51.86 9.07
CA ILE A 228 32.80 -51.30 7.72
C ILE A 228 31.48 -51.40 6.95
N HIS A 229 30.86 -52.59 6.90
CA HIS A 229 29.58 -52.79 6.22
C HIS A 229 28.47 -51.88 6.77
N ALA A 230 28.33 -51.81 8.10
CA ALA A 230 27.35 -50.94 8.74
C ALA A 230 27.57 -49.45 8.36
N THR A 231 28.83 -49.01 8.29
CA THR A 231 29.19 -47.65 7.90
C THR A 231 28.82 -47.36 6.44
N VAL A 232 29.09 -48.31 5.53
CA VAL A 232 28.72 -48.19 4.11
C VAL A 232 27.21 -48.10 3.94
N THR A 233 26.44 -48.97 4.62
CA THR A 233 24.97 -48.94 4.57
C THR A 233 24.43 -47.61 5.09
N ALA A 234 24.91 -47.13 6.24
CA ALA A 234 24.49 -45.85 6.79
C ALA A 234 24.80 -44.67 5.85
N ALA A 235 25.96 -44.70 5.18
CA ALA A 235 26.35 -43.69 4.21
C ALA A 235 25.50 -43.72 2.92
N GLN A 236 25.07 -44.91 2.47
CA GLN A 236 24.16 -45.07 1.34
C GLN A 236 22.76 -44.52 1.65
N GLU A 237 22.22 -44.82 2.83
CA GLU A 237 20.95 -44.24 3.30
C GLU A 237 21.03 -42.72 3.40
N LEU A 238 22.14 -42.20 3.92
CA LEU A 238 22.38 -40.75 3.97
C LEU A 238 22.43 -40.14 2.57
N SER A 239 23.01 -40.84 1.59
CA SER A 239 23.08 -40.36 0.20
C SER A 239 21.71 -40.21 -0.44
N SER A 240 20.82 -41.19 -0.27
CA SER A 240 19.46 -41.10 -0.79
C SER A 240 18.72 -39.91 -0.17
N ARG A 241 18.86 -39.71 1.14
CA ARG A 241 18.21 -38.59 1.84
C ARG A 241 18.79 -37.23 1.45
N GLU A 242 20.09 -37.15 1.20
CA GLU A 242 20.73 -35.91 0.71
C GLU A 242 20.22 -35.52 -0.68
N GLU A 243 20.03 -36.48 -1.57
CA GLU A 243 19.47 -36.24 -2.91
C GLU A 243 18.03 -35.75 -2.84
N ASP A 244 17.17 -36.41 -2.06
CA ASP A 244 15.79 -35.96 -1.82
C ASP A 244 15.74 -34.54 -1.21
N ASN A 245 16.65 -34.24 -0.28
CA ASN A 245 16.72 -32.93 0.35
C ASN A 245 17.20 -31.84 -0.62
N LEU A 246 18.12 -32.14 -1.53
CA LEU A 246 18.59 -31.21 -2.56
C LEU A 246 17.45 -30.86 -3.52
N ASP A 247 16.74 -31.86 -4.02
CA ASP A 247 15.58 -31.65 -4.90
C ASP A 247 14.48 -30.82 -4.19
N TYR A 248 14.25 -31.11 -2.91
CA TYR A 248 13.32 -30.31 -2.09
C TYR A 248 13.78 -28.87 -1.91
N LEU A 249 15.06 -28.65 -1.60
CA LEU A 249 15.63 -27.31 -1.42
C LEU A 249 15.54 -26.49 -2.71
N ASP A 250 15.87 -27.07 -3.86
CA ASP A 250 15.79 -26.38 -5.15
C ASP A 250 14.33 -26.02 -5.50
N GLY A 251 13.39 -26.93 -5.26
CA GLY A 251 11.96 -26.67 -5.46
C GLY A 251 11.41 -25.55 -4.57
N VAL A 252 11.73 -25.59 -3.28
CA VAL A 252 11.28 -24.56 -2.31
C VAL A 252 11.96 -23.22 -2.58
N ALA A 253 13.26 -23.22 -2.89
CA ALA A 253 14.00 -22.02 -3.26
C ALA A 253 13.37 -21.32 -4.47
N ALA A 254 13.07 -22.09 -5.52
CA ALA A 254 12.44 -21.57 -6.73
C ALA A 254 11.05 -20.95 -6.43
N ASP A 255 10.21 -21.63 -5.65
CA ASP A 255 8.88 -21.14 -5.30
C ASP A 255 8.94 -19.87 -4.44
N ILE A 256 9.80 -19.84 -3.42
CA ILE A 256 10.00 -18.66 -2.57
C ILE A 256 10.46 -17.46 -3.40
N LEU A 257 11.47 -17.64 -4.26
CA LEU A 257 12.00 -16.57 -5.10
C LEU A 257 10.94 -16.06 -6.09
N GLN A 258 10.16 -16.96 -6.69
CA GLN A 258 9.07 -16.59 -7.60
C GLN A 258 7.97 -15.81 -6.87
N ASN A 259 7.57 -16.26 -5.67
CA ASN A 259 6.55 -15.60 -4.86
C ASN A 259 7.04 -14.23 -4.37
N LEU A 260 8.29 -14.11 -3.94
CA LEU A 260 8.88 -12.84 -3.52
C LEU A 260 8.96 -11.85 -4.69
N SER A 261 9.41 -12.31 -5.87
CA SER A 261 9.44 -11.50 -7.10
C SER A 261 8.04 -10.99 -7.49
N ARG A 262 7.02 -11.86 -7.43
CA ARG A 262 5.63 -11.47 -7.70
C ARG A 262 5.12 -10.43 -6.71
N ASN A 263 5.40 -10.62 -5.42
CA ASN A 263 5.02 -9.67 -4.37
C ASN A 263 5.72 -8.32 -4.52
N LEU A 264 7.01 -8.32 -4.89
CA LEU A 264 7.77 -7.10 -5.16
C LEU A 264 7.22 -6.34 -6.37
N ALA A 265 6.87 -7.05 -7.45
CA ALA A 265 6.24 -6.43 -8.61
C ALA A 265 4.90 -5.78 -8.24
N ALA A 266 4.06 -6.47 -7.46
CA ALA A 266 2.79 -5.94 -6.98
C ALA A 266 2.97 -4.72 -6.05
N LEU A 267 3.94 -4.76 -5.13
CA LEU A 267 4.27 -3.65 -4.25
C LEU A 267 4.72 -2.42 -5.05
N THR A 268 5.58 -2.63 -6.04
CA THR A 268 6.09 -1.56 -6.91
C THR A 268 4.96 -0.92 -7.72
N ALA A 269 4.05 -1.73 -8.27
CA ALA A 269 2.88 -1.23 -8.97
C ALA A 269 1.96 -0.41 -8.05
N SER A 270 1.64 -0.95 -6.87
CA SER A 270 0.79 -0.25 -5.90
C SER A 270 1.39 1.06 -5.41
N ALA A 271 2.71 1.10 -5.22
CA ALA A 271 3.40 2.32 -4.83
C ALA A 271 3.44 3.36 -5.98
N ALA A 272 3.53 2.93 -7.23
CA ALA A 272 3.42 3.83 -8.38
C ALA A 272 2.00 4.42 -8.50
N GLU A 273 0.96 3.61 -8.28
CA GLU A 273 -0.44 4.09 -8.20
C GLU A 273 -0.61 5.10 -7.07
N LEU A 274 -0.11 4.79 -5.86
CA LEU A 274 -0.18 5.70 -4.71
C LEU A 274 0.54 7.02 -4.96
N GLN A 275 1.71 7.00 -5.61
CA GLN A 275 2.42 8.21 -6.00
C GLN A 275 1.60 9.04 -6.99
N GLN A 276 0.94 8.40 -7.96
CA GLN A 276 0.08 9.08 -8.91
C GLN A 276 -1.14 9.72 -8.22
N ASP A 277 -1.86 8.97 -7.38
CA ASP A 277 -3.01 9.46 -6.63
C ASP A 277 -2.65 10.61 -5.69
N THR A 278 -1.48 10.52 -5.06
CA THR A 278 -0.94 11.58 -4.19
C THR A 278 -0.68 12.87 -4.99
N ARG A 279 -0.09 12.77 -6.20
CA ARG A 279 0.15 13.93 -7.07
C ARG A 279 -1.15 14.56 -7.56
N VAL A 280 -2.14 13.75 -7.95
CA VAL A 280 -3.47 14.24 -8.34
C VAL A 280 -4.13 14.96 -7.16
N THR A 281 -4.15 14.35 -5.98
CA THR A 281 -4.74 14.97 -4.79
C THR A 281 -4.02 16.27 -4.41
N GLN A 282 -2.70 16.34 -4.57
CA GLN A 282 -1.95 17.57 -4.34
C GLN A 282 -2.36 18.69 -5.31
N ALA A 283 -2.59 18.36 -6.58
CA ALA A 283 -3.10 19.32 -7.57
C ALA A 283 -4.50 19.80 -7.20
N ASP A 284 -5.40 18.90 -6.79
CA ASP A 284 -6.76 19.25 -6.35
C ASP A 284 -6.75 20.20 -5.13
N ILE A 285 -5.86 19.96 -4.16
CA ILE A 285 -5.70 20.85 -3.00
C ILE A 285 -5.21 22.23 -3.43
N GLN A 286 -4.25 22.29 -4.35
CA GLN A 286 -3.76 23.56 -4.89
C GLN A 286 -4.90 24.32 -5.60
N GLU A 287 -5.73 23.63 -6.38
CA GLU A 287 -6.89 24.23 -7.04
C GLU A 287 -7.92 24.75 -6.02
N ILE A 288 -8.20 24.00 -4.95
CA ILE A 288 -9.08 24.45 -3.87
C ILE A 288 -8.51 25.69 -3.18
N ILE A 289 -7.21 25.71 -2.88
CA ILE A 289 -6.53 26.87 -2.29
C ILE A 289 -6.65 28.10 -3.20
N VAL A 290 -6.51 27.93 -4.52
CA VAL A 290 -6.72 29.02 -5.49
C VAL A 290 -8.19 29.43 -5.54
N GLY A 291 -9.14 28.49 -5.54
CA GLY A 291 -10.57 28.76 -5.54
C GLY A 291 -11.07 29.50 -4.29
N LEU A 292 -10.40 29.29 -3.15
CA LEU A 292 -10.67 30.01 -1.91
C LEU A 292 -10.37 31.52 -1.99
N GLN A 293 -9.70 32.02 -3.02
CA GLN A 293 -9.55 33.47 -3.27
C GLN A 293 -10.90 34.20 -3.44
N PHE A 294 -12.00 33.48 -3.74
CA PHE A 294 -13.35 34.05 -3.66
C PHE A 294 -13.71 34.56 -2.26
N GLN A 295 -13.08 34.03 -1.20
CA GLN A 295 -13.26 34.54 0.16
C GLN A 295 -12.83 36.00 0.27
N ASP A 296 -11.65 36.37 -0.24
CA ASP A 296 -11.19 37.76 -0.20
C ASP A 296 -12.18 38.70 -0.88
N ARG A 297 -12.78 38.27 -1.99
CA ARG A 297 -13.83 39.03 -2.68
C ARG A 297 -15.12 39.12 -1.85
N SER A 298 -15.51 38.03 -1.19
CA SER A 298 -16.69 38.01 -0.31
C SER A 298 -16.50 38.91 0.90
N ASP A 299 -15.32 38.89 1.51
CA ASP A 299 -14.96 39.75 2.63
C ASP A 299 -14.99 41.23 2.21
N GLN A 300 -14.54 41.57 1.01
CA GLN A 300 -14.65 42.93 0.45
C GLN A 300 -16.11 43.38 0.25
N ILE A 301 -16.96 42.51 -0.32
CA ILE A 301 -18.38 42.81 -0.53
C ILE A 301 -19.08 43.03 0.81
N LEU A 302 -18.80 42.20 1.81
CA LEU A 302 -19.37 42.32 3.15
C LEU A 302 -18.89 43.59 3.85
N ASP A 303 -17.62 43.96 3.72
CA ASP A 303 -17.06 45.20 4.27
C ASP A 303 -17.74 46.45 3.66
N HIS A 304 -17.96 46.43 2.34
CA HIS A 304 -18.67 47.50 1.65
C HIS A 304 -20.12 47.64 2.12
N LEU A 305 -20.87 46.53 2.17
CA LEU A 305 -22.25 46.52 2.66
C LEU A 305 -22.35 47.01 4.11
N GLN A 306 -21.39 46.64 4.96
CA GLN A 306 -21.33 47.08 6.35
C GLN A 306 -21.10 48.61 6.43
N GLY A 307 -20.22 49.15 5.58
CA GLY A 307 -19.99 50.59 5.42
C GLY A 307 -21.23 51.33 4.93
N ASP A 308 -21.95 50.78 3.95
CA ASP A 308 -23.19 51.34 3.40
C ASP A 308 -24.29 51.44 4.44
N ILE A 309 -24.49 50.37 5.21
CA ILE A 309 -25.47 50.35 6.31
C ILE A 309 -25.07 51.36 7.38
N GLY A 310 -23.77 51.53 7.66
CA GLY A 310 -23.26 52.53 8.59
C GLY A 310 -23.55 53.96 8.14
N ARG A 311 -23.30 54.25 6.85
CA ARG A 311 -23.64 55.55 6.25
C ARG A 311 -25.14 55.82 6.26
N LEU A 312 -25.95 54.81 5.96
CA LEU A 312 -27.41 54.92 6.01
C LEU A 312 -27.90 55.17 7.43
N HIS A 313 -27.36 54.44 8.42
CA HIS A 313 -27.69 54.63 9.82
C HIS A 313 -27.34 56.05 10.31
N GLN A 314 -26.16 56.55 9.93
CA GLN A 314 -25.74 57.91 10.27
C GLN A 314 -26.62 58.97 9.60
N ALA A 315 -26.98 58.80 8.33
CA ALA A 315 -27.87 59.71 7.60
C ALA A 315 -29.28 59.75 8.19
N VAL A 316 -29.81 58.59 8.64
CA VAL A 316 -31.10 58.48 9.33
C VAL A 316 -31.04 59.13 10.72
N ALA A 317 -29.90 59.02 11.41
CA ALA A 317 -29.68 59.63 12.73
C ALA A 317 -29.58 61.16 12.67
N SER A 318 -28.93 61.70 11.63
CA SER A 318 -28.71 63.14 11.46
C SER A 318 -29.86 63.85 10.74
N GLY A 319 -30.84 63.12 10.20
CA GLY A 319 -31.92 63.70 9.40
C GLY A 319 -31.41 64.30 8.09
N ASP A 320 -30.43 63.67 7.45
CA ASP A 320 -29.75 64.19 6.26
C ASP A 320 -30.72 64.38 5.08
N ALA A 321 -30.66 65.55 4.45
CA ALA A 321 -31.44 65.88 3.25
C ALA A 321 -31.14 64.95 2.06
N ALA A 322 -29.99 64.26 2.07
CA ALA A 322 -29.65 63.25 1.08
C ALA A 322 -30.66 62.09 1.02
N LEU A 323 -31.35 61.77 2.13
CA LEU A 323 -32.40 60.74 2.18
C LEU A 323 -33.65 61.12 1.37
N ALA A 324 -33.87 62.41 1.12
CA ALA A 324 -34.98 62.91 0.30
C ALA A 324 -34.79 62.62 -1.20
N GLN A 325 -33.61 62.15 -1.62
CA GLN A 325 -33.29 61.79 -3.01
C GLN A 325 -32.82 60.32 -3.11
N PRO A 326 -33.71 59.33 -2.97
CA PRO A 326 -33.34 57.90 -2.96
C PRO A 326 -32.56 57.45 -4.21
N GLN A 327 -32.86 58.01 -5.38
CA GLN A 327 -32.16 57.65 -6.62
C GLN A 327 -30.71 58.12 -6.65
N ARG A 328 -30.39 59.25 -6.01
CA ARG A 328 -29.03 59.76 -5.91
C ARG A 328 -28.20 58.90 -4.97
N TRP A 329 -28.75 58.55 -3.82
CA TRP A 329 -28.15 57.62 -2.86
C TRP A 329 -27.84 56.25 -3.49
N LEU A 330 -28.81 55.64 -4.18
CA LEU A 330 -28.64 54.36 -4.87
C LEU A 330 -27.64 54.43 -6.04
N GLY A 331 -27.44 55.62 -6.62
CA GLY A 331 -26.44 55.86 -7.66
C GLY A 331 -25.02 55.95 -7.08
N GLU A 332 -24.86 56.62 -5.93
CA GLU A 332 -23.58 56.73 -5.23
C GLU A 332 -23.14 55.38 -4.64
N MET A 333 -24.07 54.62 -4.05
CA MET A 333 -23.84 53.25 -3.59
C MET A 333 -23.32 52.35 -4.73
N ARG A 334 -24.04 52.32 -5.87
CA ARG A 334 -23.62 51.51 -7.02
C ARG A 334 -22.26 51.93 -7.58
N ARG A 335 -21.97 53.23 -7.67
CA ARG A 335 -20.69 53.72 -8.20
C ARG A 335 -19.51 53.29 -7.35
N GLN A 336 -19.65 53.33 -6.03
CA GLN A 336 -18.57 52.92 -5.13
C GLN A 336 -18.34 51.42 -5.21
N PHE A 337 -19.42 50.63 -5.21
CA PHE A 337 -19.34 49.18 -5.40
C PHE A 337 -18.66 48.79 -6.73
N THR A 338 -19.04 49.42 -7.85
CA THR A 338 -18.45 49.11 -9.17
C THR A 338 -16.99 49.55 -9.30
N THR A 339 -16.60 50.67 -8.70
CA THR A 339 -15.24 51.19 -8.80
C THR A 339 -14.25 50.29 -8.05
N ASP A 340 -14.68 49.74 -6.92
CA ASP A 340 -13.85 48.80 -6.16
C ASP A 340 -13.87 47.40 -6.77
N GLU A 341 -15.00 46.91 -7.33
CA GLU A 341 -15.00 45.67 -8.12
C GLU A 341 -14.03 45.73 -9.31
N GLU A 342 -13.95 46.86 -10.04
CA GLU A 342 -13.01 47.03 -11.16
C GLU A 342 -11.54 47.08 -10.71
N ARG A 343 -11.24 47.55 -9.49
CA ARG A 343 -9.89 47.48 -8.91
C ARG A 343 -9.52 46.07 -8.49
N SER A 344 -10.47 45.33 -7.91
CA SER A 344 -10.28 43.96 -7.41
C SER A 344 -10.28 42.92 -8.53
N ALA A 345 -11.00 43.15 -9.62
CA ALA A 345 -11.09 42.24 -10.77
C ALA A 345 -9.86 42.28 -11.69
N ARG A 346 -8.93 43.22 -11.50
CA ARG A 346 -7.61 43.12 -12.12
C ARG A 346 -6.86 41.98 -11.42
N PRO A 347 -6.59 40.86 -12.12
CA PRO A 347 -5.69 39.88 -11.57
C PRO A 347 -4.38 40.59 -11.27
N ALA A 348 -3.75 40.30 -10.14
CA ALA A 348 -2.35 40.62 -9.91
C ALA A 348 -1.49 39.83 -10.94
N SER A 349 -1.59 40.21 -12.21
CA SER A 349 -0.78 39.68 -13.28
C SER A 349 0.40 40.62 -13.47
N ARG A 350 1.59 40.04 -13.24
CA ARG A 350 2.96 40.50 -13.53
C ARG A 350 3.74 41.04 -12.34
N GLY A 351 4.34 40.11 -11.62
CA GLY A 351 5.43 40.39 -10.69
C GLY A 351 6.08 39.17 -10.04
N ALA A 352 6.19 38.01 -10.71
CA ALA A 352 7.11 36.92 -10.33
C ALA A 352 7.16 35.85 -11.44
N ALA A 353 7.73 36.20 -12.58
CA ALA A 353 8.31 35.22 -13.50
C ALA A 353 9.82 35.23 -13.25
N SER A 354 10.27 34.56 -12.19
CA SER A 354 11.67 34.22 -11.99
C SER A 354 11.78 33.14 -10.90
N ASP A 355 12.33 32.00 -11.29
CA ASP A 355 12.81 30.90 -10.45
C ASP A 355 11.82 30.19 -9.53
N VAL A 356 11.16 29.17 -10.09
CA VAL A 356 11.00 27.91 -9.37
C VAL A 356 11.68 26.83 -10.21
N THR A 357 12.97 26.65 -9.94
CA THR A 357 13.76 25.52 -10.41
C THR A 357 13.26 24.26 -9.71
N PHE A 358 12.80 23.28 -10.48
CA PHE A 358 12.47 21.94 -9.99
C PHE A 358 13.78 21.19 -9.65
N PHE A 359 13.94 20.80 -8.39
CA PHE A 359 14.70 19.63 -7.96
C PHE A 359 13.84 18.84 -6.98
#